data_AF-A0A484VVU7-F1
#
_entry.id   AF-A0A484VVU7-F1
#
_cell.length_a   1.000
_cell.length_b   1.000
_cell.length_c   1.000
_cell.angle_alpha   90.00
_cell.angle_beta   90.00
_cell.angle_gamma   90.00
#
_symmetry.space_group_name_H-M   'P 1'
#
loop_
_entity.id
_entity.type
_entity.pdbx_description
1 polymer ?
#
loop_
_entity_poly.entity_id
_entity_poly.type
_entity_poly.pdbx_seq_one_letter_code
_entity_poly.pdbx_strand_id
1 'polypeptide(L)'
;MKQVAPNLTFIYDPDVTPDDLLLSVAKNICECSKPHISNGPLNDKIFTKGRYGVVSCYNSLPMAGGGSTLVRLNLKAIAERSASLDDFFTRQLPHYCQLQIAIIDARCDFLYEQSGFFENSFLVQEGLIDAGRFVPMFGMYGLAEAVNALCEKEGMTGRYGKDDEANALGYRISEQLATFVENTPVKHGWKQRAMLHAQSGISSDTGTTPGARLPYGDEPDPIGHLLAVAPHHRYYHSGISDILTLDETVKANPQAVVQLCLRGIQGRYA
;
A
#
# COMPACT_ATOMS: atom_id res chain seq x y z
N MET A 1 27.65 6.55 -4.69
CA MET A 1 26.36 7.25 -4.43
C MET A 1 25.45 7.05 -5.65
N LYS A 2 24.12 7.24 -5.51
CA LYS A 2 23.10 6.93 -6.55
C LYS A 2 22.99 5.43 -6.90
N GLN A 3 23.09 4.56 -5.90
CA GLN A 3 22.94 3.12 -6.09
C GLN A 3 21.47 2.68 -6.00
N VAL A 4 21.14 1.58 -6.68
CA VAL A 4 19.82 0.95 -6.66
C VAL A 4 19.46 0.43 -5.26
N ALA A 5 20.47 0.05 -4.46
CA ALA A 5 20.31 -0.35 -3.07
C ALA A 5 21.24 0.45 -2.14
N PRO A 6 20.84 0.69 -0.87
CA PRO A 6 19.54 0.34 -0.29
C PRO A 6 18.38 1.19 -0.86
N ASN A 7 17.15 0.73 -0.63
CA ASN A 7 16.00 1.61 -0.76
C ASN A 7 16.00 2.59 0.44
N LEU A 8 15.64 3.84 0.21
CA LEU A 8 15.61 4.86 1.25
C LEU A 8 14.18 5.39 1.38
N THR A 9 13.68 5.41 2.62
CA THR A 9 12.40 6.05 2.94
C THR A 9 12.66 7.13 3.96
N PHE A 10 12.15 8.32 3.68
CA PHE A 10 12.13 9.46 4.57
C PHE A 10 10.75 9.57 5.20
N ILE A 11 10.67 9.29 6.50
CA ILE A 11 9.45 9.44 7.28
C ILE A 11 9.33 10.93 7.61
N TYR A 12 8.40 11.61 6.95
CA TYR A 12 8.17 13.03 7.14
C TYR A 12 7.12 13.26 8.23
N ASP A 13 7.43 14.14 9.17
CA ASP A 13 6.51 14.64 10.19
C ASP A 13 6.63 16.17 10.24
N PRO A 14 5.55 16.92 9.90
CA PRO A 14 5.59 18.38 9.80
C PRO A 14 5.90 19.07 11.13
N ASP A 15 5.66 18.42 12.27
CA ASP A 15 5.86 19.04 13.59
C ASP A 15 7.33 18.95 14.05
N VAL A 16 8.13 18.07 13.43
CA VAL A 16 9.52 17.81 13.86
C VAL A 16 10.54 17.88 12.73
N THR A 17 10.11 17.87 11.47
CA THR A 17 11.01 17.90 10.31
C THR A 17 11.32 19.35 9.92
N PRO A 18 12.59 19.78 9.94
CA PRO A 18 12.97 21.10 9.46
C PRO A 18 12.67 21.29 7.97
N ASP A 19 12.23 22.50 7.58
CA ASP A 19 11.89 22.82 6.19
C ASP A 19 13.09 22.66 5.23
N ASP A 20 14.29 23.02 5.68
CA ASP A 20 15.53 22.88 4.92
C ASP A 20 15.94 21.42 4.71
N LEU A 21 15.57 20.53 5.65
CA LEU A 21 15.74 19.09 5.49
C LEU A 21 14.81 18.54 4.41
N LEU A 22 13.53 18.93 4.39
CA LEU A 22 12.61 18.50 3.33
C LEU A 22 13.07 19.00 1.95
N LEU A 23 13.59 20.24 1.85
CA LEU A 23 14.18 20.74 0.62
C LEU A 23 15.41 19.94 0.18
N SER A 24 16.26 19.53 1.14
CA SER A 24 17.44 18.70 0.84
C SER A 24 17.04 17.31 0.35
N VAL A 25 15.99 16.73 0.94
CA VAL A 25 15.37 15.48 0.49
C VAL A 25 14.82 15.63 -0.92
N ALA A 26 14.07 16.70 -1.21
CA ALA A 26 13.53 16.99 -2.53
C ALA A 26 14.64 17.12 -3.60
N LYS A 27 15.73 17.83 -3.30
CA LYS A 27 16.91 17.90 -4.19
C LYS A 27 17.47 16.51 -4.50
N ASN A 28 17.58 15.64 -3.49
CA ASN A 28 18.07 14.28 -3.68
C ASN A 28 17.10 13.42 -4.53
N ILE A 29 15.79 13.61 -4.36
CA ILE A 29 14.76 12.97 -5.19
C ILE A 29 14.90 13.40 -6.65
N CYS A 30 15.09 14.69 -6.94
CA CYS A 30 15.32 15.17 -8.30
C CYS A 30 16.58 14.55 -8.95
N GLU A 31 17.58 14.20 -8.13
CA GLU A 31 18.87 13.69 -8.58
C GLU A 31 18.92 12.17 -8.77
N CYS A 32 18.11 11.40 -8.02
CA CYS A 32 18.18 9.93 -8.00
C CYS A 32 16.88 9.21 -7.61
N SER A 33 15.74 9.90 -7.59
CA SER A 33 14.41 9.36 -7.29
C SER A 33 14.26 8.77 -5.88
N LYS A 34 15.17 9.13 -4.96
CA LYS A 34 15.17 8.67 -3.57
C LYS A 34 15.47 9.83 -2.63
N PRO A 35 15.05 9.76 -1.36
CA PRO A 35 14.23 8.71 -0.75
C PRO A 35 12.76 8.77 -1.19
N HIS A 36 12.01 7.70 -0.94
CA HIS A 36 10.55 7.76 -0.93
C HIS A 36 10.08 8.51 0.30
N ILE A 37 8.93 9.18 0.23
CA ILE A 37 8.36 9.93 1.36
C ILE A 37 7.25 9.10 2.00
N SER A 38 7.28 8.98 3.32
CA SER A 38 6.23 8.32 4.11
C SER A 38 5.61 9.29 5.11
N ASN A 39 4.29 9.18 5.31
CA ASN A 39 3.53 10.05 6.21
C ASN A 39 3.71 9.59 7.66
N GLY A 40 4.63 10.24 8.39
CA GLY A 40 4.94 9.95 9.78
C GLY A 40 3.73 10.01 10.71
N PRO A 41 2.98 11.12 10.77
CA PRO A 41 1.80 11.25 11.63
C PRO A 41 0.73 10.17 11.40
N LEU A 42 0.53 9.73 10.16
CA LEU A 42 -0.42 8.64 9.87
C LEU A 42 0.08 7.30 10.42
N ASN A 43 1.34 6.95 10.16
CA ASN A 43 1.93 5.70 10.67
C ASN A 43 2.04 5.70 12.20
N ASP A 44 2.35 6.84 12.82
CA ASP A 44 2.42 6.99 14.28
C ASP A 44 1.09 6.64 14.96
N LYS A 45 -0.05 6.98 14.34
CA LYS A 45 -1.39 6.61 14.83
C LYS A 45 -1.64 5.10 14.75
N ILE A 46 -1.08 4.43 13.76
CA ILE A 46 -1.26 2.99 13.53
C ILE A 46 -0.36 2.19 14.50
N PHE A 47 0.93 2.52 14.56
CA PHE A 47 1.98 1.69 15.18
C PHE A 47 2.58 2.23 16.48
N THR A 48 2.24 3.46 16.89
CA THR A 48 2.94 4.26 17.91
C THR A 48 4.24 4.88 17.39
N LYS A 49 4.44 6.18 17.71
CA LYS A 49 5.60 6.97 17.30
C LYS A 49 6.92 6.26 17.66
N GLY A 50 7.79 6.12 16.68
CA GLY A 50 9.10 5.46 16.83
C GLY A 50 9.06 3.94 17.03
N ARG A 51 7.90 3.29 16.85
CA ARG A 51 7.72 1.85 17.06
C ARG A 51 7.35 1.07 15.79
N TYR A 52 7.68 1.61 14.62
CA TYR A 52 7.61 0.92 13.32
C TYR A 52 8.81 1.26 12.43
N GLY A 53 8.98 0.48 11.36
CA GLY A 53 9.89 0.77 10.27
C GLY A 53 9.21 0.57 8.91
N VAL A 54 9.74 1.25 7.89
CA VAL A 54 9.34 1.01 6.49
C VAL A 54 10.42 0.16 5.82
N VAL A 55 10.07 -1.05 5.41
CA VAL A 55 11.03 -2.04 4.91
C VAL A 55 10.64 -2.54 3.51
N SER A 56 11.65 -2.97 2.75
CA SER A 56 11.47 -3.56 1.42
C SER A 56 10.64 -2.66 0.47
N CYS A 57 9.52 -3.16 -0.03
CA CYS A 57 8.61 -2.51 -0.97
C CYS A 57 7.54 -1.67 -0.25
N TYR A 58 7.98 -0.80 0.67
CA TYR A 58 7.12 0.13 1.43
C TYR A 58 6.23 -0.53 2.47
N ASN A 59 6.69 -1.64 3.06
CA ASN A 59 5.97 -2.32 4.12
C ASN A 59 6.15 -1.55 5.43
N SER A 60 5.10 -0.93 5.94
CA SER A 60 5.10 -0.35 7.29
C SER A 60 4.78 -1.44 8.31
N LEU A 61 5.73 -1.76 9.18
CA LEU A 61 5.63 -2.88 10.11
C LEU A 61 6.14 -2.50 11.52
N PRO A 62 5.62 -3.13 12.59
CA PRO A 62 6.09 -2.89 13.95
C PRO A 62 7.60 -3.13 14.10
N MET A 63 8.28 -2.30 14.88
CA MET A 63 9.69 -2.51 15.25
C MET A 63 9.86 -3.81 16.00
N ALA A 64 10.95 -4.53 15.70
CA ALA A 64 11.19 -5.92 16.12
C ALA A 64 10.11 -6.91 15.64
N GLY A 65 9.27 -6.52 14.68
CA GLY A 65 8.30 -7.40 14.02
C GLY A 65 8.76 -7.80 12.62
N GLY A 66 7.78 -8.16 11.80
CA GLY A 66 8.01 -8.56 10.41
C GLY A 66 6.70 -8.93 9.71
N GLY A 67 6.76 -9.15 8.41
CA GLY A 67 5.65 -9.75 7.67
C GLY A 67 5.68 -11.26 7.85
N SER A 68 4.67 -11.86 8.50
CA SER A 68 4.61 -13.33 8.65
C SER A 68 4.27 -14.04 7.34
N THR A 69 3.47 -13.37 6.50
CA THR A 69 3.10 -13.82 5.16
C THR A 69 2.58 -12.63 4.35
N LEU A 70 2.60 -12.76 3.03
CA LEU A 70 1.86 -11.93 2.10
C LEU A 70 1.14 -12.83 1.11
N VAL A 71 -0.18 -12.72 1.08
CA VAL A 71 -1.08 -13.36 0.10
C VAL A 71 -1.79 -12.24 -0.63
N ARG A 72 -2.03 -12.37 -1.94
CA ARG A 72 -2.51 -11.25 -2.76
C ARG A 72 -3.72 -11.63 -3.58
N LEU A 73 -4.77 -10.81 -3.50
CA LEU A 73 -5.92 -10.89 -4.38
C LEU A 73 -5.58 -10.25 -5.73
N ASN A 74 -5.88 -10.98 -6.80
CA ASN A 74 -5.92 -10.43 -8.15
C ASN A 74 -7.33 -9.84 -8.39
N LEU A 75 -7.48 -8.54 -8.18
CA LEU A 75 -8.79 -7.90 -8.27
C LEU A 75 -9.35 -7.92 -9.70
N LYS A 76 -8.47 -7.83 -10.71
CA LYS A 76 -8.85 -7.96 -12.13
C LYS A 76 -9.55 -9.30 -12.37
N ALA A 77 -8.96 -10.40 -11.93
CA ALA A 77 -9.53 -11.73 -12.13
C ALA A 77 -10.88 -11.91 -11.41
N ILE A 78 -11.05 -11.28 -10.23
CA ILE A 78 -12.32 -11.31 -9.49
C ILE A 78 -13.38 -10.50 -10.25
N ALA A 79 -13.02 -9.31 -10.74
CA ALA A 79 -13.91 -8.48 -11.55
C ALA A 79 -14.35 -9.18 -12.83
N GLU A 80 -13.43 -9.78 -13.58
CA GLU A 80 -13.72 -10.52 -14.82
C GLU A 80 -14.72 -11.67 -14.60
N ARG A 81 -14.58 -12.40 -13.48
CA ARG A 81 -15.48 -13.49 -13.05
C ARG A 81 -16.84 -13.01 -12.58
N SER A 82 -16.96 -11.75 -12.20
CA SER A 82 -18.22 -11.19 -11.68
C SER A 82 -19.20 -10.92 -12.81
N ALA A 83 -20.48 -11.21 -12.60
CA ALA A 83 -21.53 -10.94 -13.56
C ALA A 83 -21.91 -9.45 -13.65
N SER A 84 -21.79 -8.73 -12.53
CA SER A 84 -22.15 -7.32 -12.36
C SER A 84 -21.38 -6.71 -11.18
N LEU A 85 -21.54 -5.40 -10.96
CA LEU A 85 -21.08 -4.73 -9.74
C LEU A 85 -21.66 -5.35 -8.48
N ASP A 86 -22.95 -5.68 -8.49
CA ASP A 86 -23.61 -6.29 -7.35
C ASP A 86 -23.01 -7.67 -7.04
N ASP A 87 -22.80 -8.50 -8.07
CA ASP A 87 -22.15 -9.80 -7.90
C ASP A 87 -20.73 -9.68 -7.34
N PHE A 88 -19.97 -8.72 -7.86
CA PHE A 88 -18.61 -8.46 -7.39
C PHE A 88 -18.59 -8.16 -5.89
N PHE A 89 -19.42 -7.21 -5.43
CA PHE A 89 -19.38 -6.75 -4.05
C PHE A 89 -20.07 -7.68 -3.06
N THR A 90 -21.14 -8.38 -3.46
CA THR A 90 -21.94 -9.19 -2.53
C THR A 90 -21.52 -10.66 -2.50
N ARG A 91 -20.89 -11.17 -3.55
CA ARG A 91 -20.53 -12.61 -3.66
C ARG A 91 -19.05 -12.83 -3.94
N GLN A 92 -18.53 -12.32 -5.05
CA GLN A 92 -17.19 -12.70 -5.54
C GLN A 92 -16.08 -12.17 -4.64
N LEU A 93 -16.04 -10.86 -4.38
CA LEU A 93 -15.00 -10.26 -3.54
C LEU A 93 -15.02 -10.85 -2.12
N PRO A 94 -16.17 -10.94 -1.41
CA PRO A 94 -16.21 -11.60 -0.09
C PRO A 94 -15.72 -13.05 -0.10
N HIS A 95 -16.10 -13.84 -1.11
CA HIS A 95 -15.65 -15.23 -1.23
C HIS A 95 -14.12 -15.33 -1.33
N TYR A 96 -13.51 -14.56 -2.23
CA TYR A 96 -12.05 -14.58 -2.38
C TYR A 96 -11.31 -14.00 -1.16
N CYS A 97 -11.91 -13.04 -0.46
CA CYS A 97 -11.36 -12.54 0.79
C CYS A 97 -11.31 -13.64 1.87
N GLN A 98 -12.36 -14.46 2.00
CA GLN A 98 -12.37 -15.60 2.93
C GLN A 98 -11.30 -16.64 2.58
N LEU A 99 -11.15 -16.96 1.29
CA LEU A 99 -10.11 -17.88 0.83
C LEU A 99 -8.70 -17.34 1.15
N GLN A 100 -8.48 -16.04 0.97
CA GLN A 100 -7.20 -15.43 1.32
C GLN A 100 -6.90 -15.52 2.82
N ILE A 101 -7.90 -15.32 3.69
CA ILE A 101 -7.73 -15.53 5.15
C ILE A 101 -7.36 -16.97 5.46
N ALA A 102 -8.04 -17.95 4.86
CA ALA A 102 -7.72 -19.37 5.08
C ALA A 102 -6.26 -19.70 4.70
N ILE A 103 -5.74 -19.11 3.62
CA ILE A 103 -4.33 -19.26 3.23
C ILE A 103 -3.39 -18.56 4.21
N ILE A 104 -3.75 -17.36 4.67
CA ILE A 104 -2.98 -16.61 5.67
C ILE A 104 -2.88 -17.44 6.96
N ASP A 105 -4.00 -17.93 7.48
CA ASP A 105 -4.03 -18.73 8.71
C ASP A 105 -3.21 -20.01 8.55
N ALA A 106 -3.38 -20.75 7.44
CA ALA A 106 -2.60 -21.98 7.21
C ALA A 106 -1.08 -21.73 7.17
N ARG A 107 -0.64 -20.64 6.51
CA ARG A 107 0.78 -20.26 6.46
C ARG A 107 1.30 -19.81 7.83
N CYS A 108 0.48 -19.07 8.56
CA CYS A 108 0.83 -18.61 9.89
C CYS A 108 0.87 -19.76 10.90
N ASP A 109 -0.11 -20.66 10.94
CA ASP A 109 -0.08 -21.85 11.80
C ASP A 109 1.18 -22.68 11.55
N PHE A 110 1.58 -22.87 10.29
CA PHE A 110 2.85 -23.52 9.98
C PHE A 110 4.05 -22.75 10.55
N LEU A 111 4.14 -21.43 10.30
CA LEU A 111 5.26 -20.61 10.78
C LEU A 111 5.37 -20.61 12.31
N TYR A 112 4.25 -20.43 13.00
CA TYR A 112 4.21 -20.25 14.45
C TYR A 112 4.25 -21.55 15.23
N GLU A 113 3.70 -22.65 14.70
CA GLU A 113 3.45 -23.87 15.49
C GLU A 113 4.22 -25.10 14.98
N GLN A 114 4.68 -25.09 13.72
CA GLN A 114 5.29 -26.27 13.09
C GLN A 114 6.73 -26.04 12.63
N SER A 115 7.07 -24.83 12.21
CA SER A 115 8.38 -24.53 11.63
C SER A 115 9.51 -24.48 12.67
N GLY A 116 9.16 -24.29 13.96
CA GLY A 116 10.12 -24.05 15.04
C GLY A 116 10.88 -22.73 14.91
N PHE A 117 10.52 -21.83 13.98
CA PHE A 117 11.26 -20.59 13.73
C PHE A 117 11.33 -19.69 14.96
N PHE A 118 10.18 -19.36 15.56
CA PHE A 118 10.17 -18.46 16.71
C PHE A 118 10.73 -19.10 18.00
N GLU A 119 10.68 -20.43 18.10
CA GLU A 119 11.23 -21.17 19.25
C GLU A 119 12.76 -21.26 19.22
N ASN A 120 13.33 -21.48 18.03
CA ASN A 120 14.74 -21.82 17.88
C ASN A 120 15.61 -20.70 17.28
N SER A 121 15.01 -19.59 16.84
CA SER A 121 15.75 -18.50 16.21
C SER A 121 16.54 -17.68 17.24
N PHE A 122 17.85 -17.53 16.99
CA PHE A 122 18.71 -16.63 17.78
C PHE A 122 18.19 -15.19 17.76
N LEU A 123 17.51 -14.76 16.69
CA LEU A 123 16.92 -13.43 16.60
C LEU A 123 15.86 -13.18 17.68
N VAL A 124 15.13 -14.23 18.07
CA VAL A 124 14.16 -14.17 19.18
C VAL A 124 14.89 -14.21 20.51
N GLN A 125 15.86 -15.12 20.66
CA GLN A 125 16.63 -15.30 21.90
C GLN A 125 17.43 -14.05 22.29
N GLU A 126 17.97 -13.33 21.30
CA GLU A 126 18.70 -12.08 21.49
C GLU A 126 17.79 -10.83 21.52
N GLY A 127 16.46 -11.01 21.37
CA GLY A 127 15.49 -9.92 21.44
C GLY A 127 15.50 -8.96 20.24
N LEU A 128 16.07 -9.38 19.10
CA LEU A 128 16.06 -8.62 17.84
C LEU A 128 14.69 -8.64 17.18
N ILE A 129 13.95 -9.74 17.34
CA ILE A 129 12.57 -9.89 16.87
C ILE A 129 11.66 -10.46 17.98
N ASP A 130 10.37 -10.16 17.88
CA ASP A 130 9.31 -10.58 18.79
C ASP A 130 8.14 -11.14 17.97
N ALA A 131 7.83 -12.43 18.18
CA ALA A 131 6.79 -13.14 17.43
C ALA A 131 5.41 -12.46 17.52
N GLY A 132 5.10 -11.80 18.65
CA GLY A 132 3.86 -11.07 18.86
C GLY A 132 3.75 -9.77 18.06
N ARG A 133 4.82 -9.36 17.38
CA ARG A 133 4.90 -8.14 16.55
C ARG A 133 4.87 -8.40 15.05
N PHE A 134 4.78 -9.67 14.64
CA PHE A 134 4.66 -10.04 13.24
C PHE A 134 3.23 -9.82 12.74
N VAL A 135 3.12 -9.41 11.48
CA VAL A 135 1.88 -9.01 10.83
C VAL A 135 1.66 -9.88 9.59
N PRO A 136 0.57 -10.64 9.50
CA PRO A 136 0.14 -11.19 8.22
C PRO A 136 -0.39 -10.07 7.34
N MET A 137 0.14 -9.95 6.12
CA MET A 137 -0.27 -8.93 5.18
C MET A 137 -1.33 -9.47 4.21
N PHE A 138 -2.50 -8.83 4.23
CA PHE A 138 -3.60 -9.09 3.30
C PHE A 138 -3.40 -8.21 2.07
N GLY A 139 -2.85 -8.79 1.00
CA GLY A 139 -2.46 -8.08 -0.20
C GLY A 139 -3.56 -8.01 -1.26
N MET A 140 -3.46 -6.99 -2.13
CA MET A 140 -4.21 -6.88 -3.38
C MET A 140 -3.36 -6.23 -4.48
N TYR A 141 -3.75 -6.44 -5.73
CA TYR A 141 -3.24 -5.76 -6.92
C TYR A 141 -4.28 -5.74 -8.04
N GLY A 142 -4.03 -4.93 -9.08
CA GLY A 142 -4.89 -4.84 -10.26
C GLY A 142 -6.18 -4.07 -10.01
N LEU A 143 -6.15 -3.04 -9.15
CA LEU A 143 -7.33 -2.23 -8.85
C LEU A 143 -7.84 -1.50 -10.10
N ALA A 144 -6.95 -0.88 -10.86
CA ALA A 144 -7.30 -0.13 -12.06
C ALA A 144 -8.05 -1.01 -13.06
N GLU A 145 -7.55 -2.22 -13.32
CA GLU A 145 -8.21 -3.15 -14.24
C GLU A 145 -9.52 -3.69 -13.68
N ALA A 146 -9.61 -3.91 -12.37
CA ALA A 146 -10.86 -4.32 -11.73
C ALA A 146 -11.95 -3.26 -11.89
N VAL A 147 -11.63 -1.99 -11.57
CA VAL A 147 -12.55 -0.85 -11.72
C VAL A 147 -12.99 -0.72 -13.17
N ASN A 148 -12.04 -0.71 -14.11
CA ASN A 148 -12.34 -0.57 -15.53
C ASN A 148 -13.23 -1.70 -16.06
N ALA A 149 -12.96 -2.95 -15.69
CA ALA A 149 -13.77 -4.10 -16.11
C ALA A 149 -15.18 -4.07 -15.51
N LEU A 150 -15.33 -3.58 -14.28
CA LEU A 150 -16.63 -3.42 -13.64
C LEU A 150 -17.44 -2.27 -14.25
N CYS A 151 -16.80 -1.14 -14.56
CA CYS A 151 -17.45 -0.05 -15.30
C CYS A 151 -17.98 -0.54 -16.65
N GLU A 152 -17.19 -1.29 -17.40
CA GLU A 152 -17.60 -1.85 -18.70
C GLU A 152 -18.82 -2.78 -18.58
N LYS A 153 -18.89 -3.60 -17.52
CA LYS A 153 -20.03 -4.51 -17.27
C LYS A 153 -21.34 -3.78 -16.97
N GLU A 154 -21.27 -2.57 -16.42
CA GLU A 154 -22.43 -1.71 -16.14
C GLU A 154 -22.73 -0.72 -17.27
N GLY A 155 -21.99 -0.77 -18.38
CA GLY A 155 -22.14 0.18 -19.49
C GLY A 155 -21.64 1.59 -19.18
N MET A 156 -20.81 1.75 -18.14
CA MET A 156 -20.18 3.01 -17.78
C MET A 156 -18.93 3.24 -18.63
N THR A 157 -18.70 4.48 -19.08
CA THR A 157 -17.54 4.83 -19.92
C THR A 157 -16.33 5.31 -19.12
N GLY A 158 -16.49 5.51 -17.80
CA GLY A 158 -15.44 6.05 -16.95
C GLY A 158 -14.24 5.13 -16.80
N ARG A 159 -13.07 5.73 -16.58
CA ARG A 159 -11.78 5.05 -16.36
C ARG A 159 -11.16 5.48 -15.04
N TYR A 160 -10.64 4.50 -14.33
CA TYR A 160 -9.90 4.74 -13.08
C TYR A 160 -8.70 5.66 -13.32
N GLY A 161 -8.53 6.67 -12.46
CA GLY A 161 -7.52 7.72 -12.59
C GLY A 161 -7.92 8.92 -13.43
N LYS A 162 -9.05 8.85 -14.15
CA LYS A 162 -9.51 9.93 -15.05
C LYS A 162 -10.90 10.44 -14.70
N ASP A 163 -11.81 9.54 -14.32
CA ASP A 163 -13.21 9.86 -14.07
C ASP A 163 -13.57 9.69 -12.58
N ASP A 164 -14.26 10.68 -12.01
CA ASP A 164 -14.64 10.70 -10.60
C ASP A 164 -15.50 9.49 -10.19
N GLU A 165 -16.41 9.05 -11.07
CA GLU A 165 -17.27 7.90 -10.81
C GLU A 165 -16.49 6.59 -10.76
N ALA A 166 -15.50 6.42 -11.65
CA ALA A 166 -14.61 5.26 -11.64
C ALA A 166 -13.66 5.30 -10.43
N ASN A 167 -13.16 6.48 -10.05
CA ASN A 167 -12.36 6.67 -8.84
C ASN A 167 -13.16 6.30 -7.59
N ALA A 168 -14.42 6.76 -7.49
CA ALA A 168 -15.32 6.42 -6.40
C ALA A 168 -15.55 4.90 -6.28
N LEU A 169 -15.66 4.20 -7.41
CA LEU A 169 -15.72 2.75 -7.42
C LEU A 169 -14.44 2.12 -6.85
N GLY A 170 -13.27 2.61 -7.24
CA GLY A 170 -11.99 2.17 -6.67
C GLY A 170 -11.92 2.38 -5.15
N TYR A 171 -12.38 3.53 -4.66
CA TYR A 171 -12.43 3.82 -3.22
C TYR A 171 -13.34 2.85 -2.48
N ARG A 172 -14.52 2.54 -3.04
CA ARG A 172 -15.46 1.56 -2.48
C ARG A 172 -14.84 0.16 -2.37
N ILE A 173 -14.07 -0.27 -3.36
CA ILE A 173 -13.34 -1.56 -3.29
C ILE A 173 -12.34 -1.55 -2.13
N SER A 174 -11.55 -0.49 -2.00
CA SER A 174 -10.56 -0.37 -0.92
C SER A 174 -11.21 -0.34 0.46
N GLU A 175 -12.32 0.37 0.59
CA GLU A 175 -13.10 0.43 1.83
C GLU A 175 -13.69 -0.92 2.22
N GLN A 176 -14.26 -1.67 1.28
CA GLN A 176 -14.80 -2.99 1.55
C GLN A 176 -13.71 -3.98 1.96
N LEU A 177 -12.54 -3.94 1.31
CA LEU A 177 -11.38 -4.73 1.70
C LEU A 177 -10.91 -4.38 3.12
N ALA A 178 -10.78 -3.09 3.43
CA ALA A 178 -10.38 -2.63 4.75
C ALA A 178 -11.39 -3.06 5.82
N THR A 179 -12.69 -2.91 5.54
CA THR A 179 -13.78 -3.31 6.44
C THR A 179 -13.77 -4.82 6.68
N PHE A 180 -13.54 -5.62 5.65
CA PHE A 180 -13.43 -7.07 5.78
C PHE A 180 -12.23 -7.46 6.66
N VAL A 181 -11.05 -6.88 6.41
CA VAL A 181 -9.82 -7.18 7.17
C VAL A 181 -9.93 -6.69 8.62
N GLU A 182 -10.57 -5.55 8.87
CA GLU A 182 -10.85 -5.03 10.21
C GLU A 182 -11.73 -5.98 11.03
N ASN A 183 -12.76 -6.55 10.39
CA ASN A 183 -13.75 -7.40 11.05
C ASN A 183 -13.41 -8.90 11.04
N THR A 184 -12.26 -9.28 10.48
CA THR A 184 -11.83 -10.68 10.42
C THR A 184 -10.54 -10.87 11.21
N PRO A 185 -10.64 -11.19 12.52
CA PRO A 185 -9.46 -11.44 13.33
C PRO A 185 -8.72 -12.69 12.83
N VAL A 186 -7.40 -12.70 13.01
CA VAL A 186 -6.53 -13.85 12.71
C VAL A 186 -5.87 -14.32 13.99
N LYS A 187 -5.57 -15.61 14.06
CA LYS A 187 -4.97 -16.25 15.24
C LYS A 187 -3.58 -15.70 15.54
N HIS A 188 -2.74 -15.61 14.50
CA HIS A 188 -1.35 -15.19 14.58
C HIS A 188 -1.13 -13.87 13.85
N GLY A 189 -1.21 -12.77 14.58
CA GLY A 189 -0.92 -11.45 14.04
C GLY A 189 -0.85 -10.42 15.15
N TRP A 190 -0.04 -9.39 14.96
CA TRP A 190 0.02 -8.25 15.87
C TRP A 190 -1.39 -7.64 16.01
N LYS A 191 -1.83 -7.47 17.27
CA LYS A 191 -3.21 -7.10 17.63
C LYS A 191 -4.29 -8.06 17.10
N GLN A 192 -3.95 -9.33 16.86
CA GLN A 192 -4.82 -10.40 16.33
C GLN A 192 -5.42 -10.08 14.96
N ARG A 193 -4.65 -9.39 14.12
CA ARG A 193 -5.15 -8.85 12.86
C ARG A 193 -4.19 -9.04 11.71
N ALA A 194 -4.75 -9.33 10.54
CA ALA A 194 -4.09 -9.06 9.28
C ALA A 194 -4.16 -7.57 8.97
N MET A 195 -3.22 -7.09 8.16
CA MET A 195 -3.18 -5.69 7.74
C MET A 195 -3.24 -5.60 6.22
N LEU A 196 -4.08 -4.69 5.72
CA LEU A 196 -4.28 -4.50 4.29
C LEU A 196 -3.02 -3.91 3.63
N HIS A 197 -2.66 -4.43 2.46
CA HIS A 197 -1.44 -4.10 1.72
C HIS A 197 -1.71 -3.96 0.21
N ALA A 198 -1.26 -2.86 -0.40
CA ALA A 198 -1.26 -2.66 -1.84
C ALA A 198 0.18 -2.77 -2.34
N GLN A 199 0.59 -3.99 -2.72
CA GLN A 199 1.99 -4.26 -3.04
C GLN A 199 2.41 -3.63 -4.38
N SER A 200 3.66 -3.19 -4.47
CA SER A 200 4.31 -2.98 -5.76
C SER A 200 4.30 -4.26 -6.60
N GLY A 201 4.20 -4.11 -7.92
CA GLY A 201 4.09 -5.24 -8.84
C GLY A 201 5.32 -6.15 -8.79
N ILE A 202 5.09 -7.43 -9.02
CA ILE A 202 6.14 -8.44 -9.20
C ILE A 202 6.14 -8.96 -10.64
N SER A 203 7.19 -9.69 -11.04
CA SER A 203 7.37 -10.14 -12.42
C SER A 203 6.26 -11.05 -12.96
N SER A 204 5.48 -11.70 -12.08
CA SER A 204 4.33 -12.51 -12.48
C SER A 204 3.03 -11.73 -12.68
N ASP A 205 2.99 -10.44 -12.33
CA ASP A 205 1.79 -9.60 -12.40
C ASP A 205 1.63 -9.05 -13.84
N THR A 206 1.28 -9.92 -14.78
CA THR A 206 1.16 -9.56 -16.19
C THR A 206 -0.20 -8.93 -16.51
N GLY A 207 -0.20 -7.80 -17.23
CA GLY A 207 -1.43 -7.15 -17.69
C GLY A 207 -2.28 -6.57 -16.56
N THR A 208 -1.64 -6.19 -15.47
CA THR A 208 -2.25 -5.56 -14.29
C THR A 208 -1.38 -4.42 -13.78
N THR A 209 -2.02 -3.39 -13.26
CA THR A 209 -1.37 -2.28 -12.59
C THR A 209 -1.09 -2.63 -11.11
N PRO A 210 0.11 -2.30 -10.57
CA PRO A 210 0.44 -2.57 -9.18
C PRO A 210 -0.52 -1.97 -8.16
N GLY A 211 -0.95 -2.77 -7.18
CA GLY A 211 -1.74 -2.30 -6.04
C GLY A 211 -2.95 -1.46 -6.45
N ALA A 212 -2.98 -0.23 -5.95
CA ALA A 212 -3.98 0.81 -6.23
C ALA A 212 -3.44 1.95 -7.11
N ARG A 213 -2.34 1.74 -7.83
CA ARG A 213 -1.76 2.78 -8.69
C ARG A 213 -2.61 3.05 -9.92
N LEU A 214 -2.38 4.19 -10.54
CA LEU A 214 -2.87 4.49 -11.87
C LEU A 214 -2.06 3.73 -12.94
N PRO A 215 -2.66 3.32 -14.07
CA PRO A 215 -1.94 2.66 -15.14
C PRO A 215 -0.84 3.54 -15.74
N TYR A 216 0.32 2.93 -16.01
CA TYR A 216 1.47 3.63 -16.57
C TYR A 216 1.17 4.15 -17.98
N GLY A 217 1.50 5.43 -18.23
CA GLY A 217 1.24 6.13 -19.49
C GLY A 217 -0.15 6.75 -19.60
N ASP A 218 -1.04 6.47 -18.64
CA ASP A 218 -2.39 6.99 -18.56
C ASP A 218 -2.60 7.93 -17.36
N GLU A 219 -1.52 8.27 -16.63
CA GLU A 219 -1.60 9.16 -15.47
C GLU A 219 -2.03 10.59 -15.88
N PRO A 220 -2.92 11.24 -15.10
CA PRO A 220 -3.23 12.66 -15.26
C PRO A 220 -2.03 13.53 -14.80
N ASP A 221 -2.23 14.85 -14.75
CA ASP A 221 -1.23 15.75 -14.18
C ASP A 221 -0.89 15.34 -12.71
N PRO A 222 0.29 15.71 -12.18
CA PRO A 222 0.73 15.27 -10.85
C PRO A 222 -0.26 15.56 -9.71
N ILE A 223 -1.04 16.64 -9.80
CA ILE A 223 -2.06 16.97 -8.79
C ILE A 223 -3.28 16.06 -8.96
N GLY A 224 -3.78 15.90 -10.19
CA GLY A 224 -4.83 14.93 -10.50
C GLY A 224 -4.47 13.51 -10.07
N HIS A 225 -3.22 13.10 -10.25
CA HIS A 225 -2.72 11.78 -9.85
C HIS A 225 -2.82 11.66 -8.33
N LEU A 226 -2.24 12.62 -7.59
CA LEU A 226 -2.31 12.64 -6.12
C LEU A 226 -3.75 12.58 -5.61
N LEU A 227 -4.66 13.35 -6.21
CA LEU A 227 -6.07 13.37 -5.86
C LEU A 227 -6.76 12.02 -6.07
N ALA A 228 -6.40 11.30 -7.13
CA ALA A 228 -6.96 9.98 -7.42
C ALA A 228 -6.42 8.89 -6.49
N VAL A 229 -5.14 8.94 -6.10
CA VAL A 229 -4.51 7.85 -5.34
C VAL A 229 -4.52 8.05 -3.82
N ALA A 230 -4.42 9.30 -3.34
CA ALA A 230 -4.31 9.59 -1.91
C ALA A 230 -5.47 9.05 -1.05
N PRO A 231 -6.75 9.06 -1.51
CA PRO A 231 -7.86 8.53 -0.70
C PRO A 231 -7.72 7.04 -0.36
N HIS A 232 -6.97 6.26 -1.16
CA HIS A 232 -6.70 4.87 -0.85
C HIS A 232 -5.80 4.70 0.38
N HIS A 233 -4.86 5.61 0.62
CA HIS A 233 -3.78 5.42 1.60
C HIS A 233 -4.25 5.21 3.03
N ARG A 234 -5.43 5.75 3.38
CA ARG A 234 -6.05 5.57 4.69
C ARG A 234 -6.43 4.12 5.00
N TYR A 235 -6.51 3.24 4.00
CA TYR A 235 -6.96 1.86 4.16
C TYR A 235 -5.80 0.85 4.24
N TYR A 236 -4.66 1.14 3.61
CA TYR A 236 -3.56 0.18 3.42
C TYR A 236 -2.45 0.35 4.45
N HIS A 237 -2.79 0.09 5.72
CA HIS A 237 -1.91 0.36 6.86
C HIS A 237 -0.56 -0.36 6.84
N SER A 238 -0.46 -1.53 6.20
CA SER A 238 0.82 -2.27 6.13
C SER A 238 1.68 -1.90 4.94
N GLY A 239 1.17 -1.09 4.01
CA GLY A 239 1.94 -0.62 2.86
C GLY A 239 1.08 -0.32 1.64
N ILE A 240 1.33 0.85 1.06
CA ILE A 240 0.82 1.33 -0.23
C ILE A 240 1.84 2.34 -0.76
N SER A 241 1.95 2.44 -2.08
CA SER A 241 2.86 3.40 -2.71
C SER A 241 2.39 3.79 -4.09
N ASP A 242 2.70 5.03 -4.45
CA ASP A 242 2.47 5.61 -5.77
C ASP A 242 3.77 6.20 -6.31
N ILE A 243 3.82 6.36 -7.63
CA ILE A 243 4.96 6.92 -8.34
C ILE A 243 4.45 8.08 -9.17
N LEU A 244 4.96 9.28 -8.87
CA LEU A 244 4.66 10.48 -9.62
C LEU A 244 5.75 10.68 -10.66
N THR A 245 5.35 10.68 -11.93
CA THR A 245 6.24 11.03 -13.03
C THR A 245 6.30 12.55 -13.12
N LEU A 246 7.50 13.11 -12.92
CA LEU A 246 7.75 14.55 -13.00
C LEU A 246 8.68 14.84 -14.17
N ASP A 247 8.43 15.95 -14.85
CA ASP A 247 9.29 16.41 -15.94
C ASP A 247 10.70 16.76 -15.44
N GLU A 248 11.71 16.60 -16.30
CA GLU A 248 13.12 16.81 -15.94
C GLU A 248 13.41 18.24 -15.46
N THR A 249 12.62 19.23 -15.89
CA THR A 249 12.72 20.63 -15.42
C THR A 249 12.55 20.77 -13.91
N VAL A 250 11.96 19.79 -13.22
CA VAL A 250 11.85 19.76 -11.76
C VAL A 250 13.21 19.83 -11.06
N LYS A 251 14.30 19.41 -11.72
CA LYS A 251 15.67 19.54 -11.22
C LYS A 251 16.07 21.01 -11.00
N ALA A 252 15.56 21.92 -11.83
CA ALA A 252 15.77 23.36 -11.68
C ALA A 252 14.86 23.99 -10.62
N ASN A 253 13.80 23.30 -10.19
CA ASN A 253 12.88 23.77 -9.15
C ASN A 253 12.51 22.67 -8.13
N PRO A 254 13.43 22.25 -7.25
CA PRO A 254 13.15 21.27 -6.20
C PRO A 254 12.04 21.68 -5.23
N GLN A 255 11.71 22.98 -5.13
CA GLN A 255 10.60 23.44 -4.30
C GLN A 255 9.25 22.95 -4.82
N ALA A 256 9.10 22.67 -6.11
CA ALA A 256 7.88 22.05 -6.63
C ALA A 256 7.66 20.66 -6.01
N VAL A 257 8.73 19.87 -5.83
CA VAL A 257 8.66 18.56 -5.16
C VAL A 257 8.27 18.71 -3.70
N VAL A 258 8.83 19.68 -2.99
CA VAL A 258 8.45 20.00 -1.59
C VAL A 258 6.95 20.24 -1.51
N GLN A 259 6.39 21.07 -2.39
CA GLN A 259 4.95 21.35 -2.41
C GLN A 259 4.12 20.10 -2.70
N LEU A 260 4.53 19.27 -3.67
CA LEU A 260 3.85 18.00 -3.95
C LEU A 260 3.86 17.05 -2.73
N CYS A 261 4.99 16.94 -2.03
CA CYS A 261 5.10 16.14 -0.82
C CYS A 261 4.16 16.64 0.27
N LEU A 262 4.14 17.96 0.54
CA LEU A 262 3.26 18.55 1.55
C LEU A 262 1.78 18.32 1.22
N ARG A 263 1.39 18.52 -0.04
CA ARG A 263 0.02 18.29 -0.51
C ARG A 263 -0.39 16.83 -0.37
N GLY A 264 0.49 15.90 -0.77
CA GLY A 264 0.28 14.46 -0.59
C GLY A 264 0.10 14.02 0.86
N ILE A 265 0.85 14.63 1.79
CA ILE A 265 0.82 14.26 3.22
C ILE A 265 -0.38 14.87 3.95
N GLN A 266 -0.69 16.13 3.65
CA GLN A 266 -1.78 16.84 4.33
C GLN A 266 -3.16 16.43 3.81
N GLY A 267 -3.25 15.81 2.63
CA GLY A 267 -4.53 15.49 1.98
C GLY A 267 -5.37 16.74 1.69
N ARG A 268 -4.74 17.92 1.69
CA ARG A 268 -5.37 19.22 1.45
C ARG A 268 -5.00 19.70 0.06
N TYR A 269 -5.90 19.46 -0.88
CA TYR A 269 -5.80 19.90 -2.26
C TYR A 269 -6.80 21.03 -2.48
N ALA A 270 -6.49 22.19 -1.90
CA ALA A 270 -7.23 23.44 -2.06
C ALA A 270 -6.23 24.60 -2.10
#